data_AF-A0A949GHM4-F1
#
_entry.id   AF-A0A949GHM4-F1
#
_cell.length_a   1.000
_cell.length_b   1.000
_cell.length_c   1.000
_cell.angle_alpha   90.00
_cell.angle_beta   90.00
_cell.angle_gamma   90.00
#
_symmetry.space_group_name_H-M   'P 1'
#
loop_
_entity.id
_entity.type
_entity.pdbx_description
1 polymer ?
#
loop_
_entity_poly.entity_id
_entity_poly.type
_entity_poly.pdbx_seq_one_letter_code
_entity_poly.pdbx_strand_id
1 'polypeptide(L)'
;YVLFLLLGQWIGFTLTLAGIAGAIVSIGITADSFIVYFERLRDEVREGRSLRSAVESGWLRARHTIIVADLVSLIAAVLLYFFAVGGVRGFAFTLGLTTVVDLVVVFFFTKPLVTIMASQKFFNSGSAISGFSQKSLGIAPKTSTAKVGE
;
A
#
# COMPACT_ATOMS: atom_id res chain seq x y z
N TYR A 1 12.05 20.31 3.86
CA TYR A 1 12.78 21.57 3.60
C TYR A 1 13.89 21.40 2.57
N VAL A 2 14.83 20.45 2.77
CA VAL A 2 15.95 20.19 1.84
C VAL A 2 15.49 19.73 0.44
N LEU A 3 14.42 18.94 0.35
CA LEU A 3 13.87 18.48 -0.94
C LEU A 3 13.30 19.65 -1.79
N PHE A 4 12.72 20.66 -1.14
CA PHE A 4 12.16 21.85 -1.81
C PHE A 4 13.26 22.78 -2.35
N LEU A 5 14.39 22.90 -1.64
CA LEU A 5 15.56 23.64 -2.12
C LEU A 5 16.26 22.94 -3.29
N LEU A 6 16.35 21.60 -3.26
CA LEU A 6 16.97 20.81 -4.33
C LEU A 6 16.14 20.79 -5.62
N LEU A 7 14.81 20.69 -5.55
CA LEU A 7 13.96 20.74 -6.75
C LEU A 7 13.86 22.15 -7.35
N GLY A 8 13.89 23.20 -6.53
CA GLY A 8 13.85 24.59 -7.00
C GLY A 8 15.04 24.95 -7.91
N GLN A 9 16.21 24.36 -7.69
CA GLN A 9 17.44 24.68 -8.41
C GLN A 9 17.61 23.91 -9.74
N TRP A 10 16.97 22.75 -9.89
CA TRP A 10 17.15 21.90 -11.08
C TRP A 10 16.02 22.00 -12.12
N ILE A 11 14.81 22.40 -11.72
CA ILE A 11 13.63 22.39 -12.61
C ILE A 11 13.12 23.79 -12.99
N GLY A 12 13.67 24.87 -12.41
CA GLY A 12 13.12 26.21 -12.64
C GLY A 12 11.68 26.33 -12.13
N PHE A 13 11.34 25.56 -11.09
CA PHE A 13 10.02 25.61 -10.47
C PHE A 13 9.93 26.86 -9.60
N THR A 14 9.20 27.88 -10.04
CA THR A 14 8.74 28.91 -9.11
C THR A 14 7.76 28.23 -8.16
N LEU A 15 8.14 28.13 -6.88
CA LEU A 15 7.25 27.62 -5.84
C LEU A 15 6.09 28.61 -5.66
N THR A 16 5.08 28.48 -6.50
CA THR A 16 3.87 29.32 -6.46
C THR A 16 3.00 28.90 -5.28
N LEU A 17 2.15 29.80 -4.80
CA LEU A 17 1.14 29.49 -3.78
C LEU A 17 0.31 28.25 -4.16
N ALA A 18 0.00 28.10 -5.45
CA ALA A 18 -0.70 26.96 -6.01
C ALA A 18 0.11 25.65 -5.89
N GLY A 19 1.42 25.69 -6.11
CA GLY A 19 2.29 24.54 -5.89
C GLY A 19 2.35 24.10 -4.42
N ILE A 20 2.36 25.06 -3.48
CA ILE A 20 2.29 24.78 -2.04
C ILE A 20 0.95 24.15 -1.67
N ALA A 21 -0.16 24.69 -2.19
CA ALA A 21 -1.49 24.10 -2.01
C ALA A 21 -1.52 22.65 -2.51
N GLY A 22 -0.89 22.35 -3.65
CA GLY A 22 -0.78 20.99 -4.18
C GLY A 22 -0.05 20.04 -3.23
N ALA A 23 1.02 20.50 -2.58
CA ALA A 23 1.75 19.71 -1.59
C ALA A 23 0.96 19.47 -0.30
N ILE A 24 0.13 20.44 0.13
CA ILE A 24 -0.74 20.25 1.30
C ILE A 24 -1.84 19.24 0.98
N VAL A 25 -2.46 19.35 -0.21
CA VAL A 25 -3.50 18.42 -0.66
C VAL A 25 -2.95 17.00 -0.78
N SER A 26 -1.73 16.82 -1.31
CA SER A 26 -1.14 15.48 -1.43
C SER A 26 -0.99 14.78 -0.08
N ILE A 27 -0.66 15.50 0.99
CA ILE A 27 -0.58 14.93 2.35
C ILE A 27 -1.93 14.38 2.80
N GLY A 28 -3.03 15.10 2.50
CA GLY A 28 -4.38 14.65 2.82
C GLY A 28 -4.77 13.38 2.05
N ILE A 29 -4.42 13.31 0.76
CA ILE A 29 -4.68 12.13 -0.08
C ILE A 29 -3.90 10.92 0.44
N THR A 30 -2.61 11.08 0.78
CA THR A 30 -1.83 9.97 1.36
C THR A 30 -2.39 9.54 2.72
N ALA A 31 -2.87 10.47 3.54
CA ALA A 31 -3.50 10.15 4.83
C ALA A 31 -4.83 9.39 4.69
N ASP A 32 -5.64 9.73 3.68
CA ASP A 32 -6.89 9.01 3.37
C ASP A 32 -6.62 7.52 3.08
N SER A 33 -5.64 7.25 2.21
CA SER A 33 -5.19 5.89 1.89
C SER A 33 -4.72 5.11 3.12
N PHE A 34 -4.04 5.77 4.09
CA PHE A 34 -3.65 5.13 5.34
C PHE A 34 -4.83 4.76 6.24
N ILE A 35 -5.85 5.62 6.31
CA ILE A 35 -7.05 5.35 7.12
C ILE A 35 -7.77 4.12 6.58
N VAL A 36 -7.98 4.04 5.26
CA VAL A 36 -8.62 2.87 4.62
C VAL A 36 -7.84 1.59 4.88
N TYR A 37 -6.49 1.64 4.84
CA TYR A 37 -5.66 0.50 5.22
C TYR A 37 -5.87 0.07 6.67
N PHE A 38 -5.88 1.03 7.61
CA PHE A 38 -6.07 0.76 9.02
C PHE A 38 -7.46 0.21 9.34
N GLU A 39 -8.50 0.68 8.65
CA GLU A 39 -9.84 0.12 8.75
C GLU A 39 -9.84 -1.35 8.35
N ARG A 40 -9.24 -1.69 7.20
CA ARG A 40 -9.20 -3.08 6.74
C ARG A 40 -8.39 -3.99 7.64
N LEU A 41 -7.29 -3.48 8.20
CA LEU A 41 -6.51 -4.20 9.19
C LEU A 41 -7.32 -4.46 10.47
N ARG A 42 -8.05 -3.45 10.94
CA ARG A 42 -8.90 -3.55 12.13
C ARG A 42 -10.05 -4.53 11.93
N ASP A 43 -10.67 -4.54 10.76
CA ASP A 43 -11.71 -5.51 10.38
C ASP A 43 -11.19 -6.93 10.49
N GLU A 44 -10.01 -7.19 9.93
CA GLU A 44 -9.41 -8.52 9.90
C GLU A 44 -8.99 -9.05 11.27
N VAL A 45 -8.51 -8.15 12.15
CA VAL A 45 -8.23 -8.47 13.56
C VAL A 45 -9.53 -8.75 14.31
N ARG A 46 -10.61 -8.02 14.00
CA ARG A 46 -11.92 -8.20 14.61
C ARG A 46 -12.59 -9.52 14.20
N GLU A 47 -12.27 -10.04 13.01
CA GLU A 47 -12.66 -11.39 12.57
C GLU A 47 -11.89 -12.52 13.28
N GLY A 48 -11.03 -12.20 14.25
CA GLY A 48 -10.32 -13.17 15.08
C GLY A 48 -9.03 -13.70 14.47
N ARG A 49 -8.54 -13.09 13.37
CA ARG A 49 -7.25 -13.48 12.78
C ARG A 49 -6.09 -12.95 13.62
N SER A 50 -5.01 -13.73 13.68
CA SER A 50 -3.78 -13.28 14.32
C SER A 50 -3.25 -12.02 13.64
N LEU A 51 -2.65 -11.10 14.41
CA LEU A 51 -2.17 -9.80 13.90
C LEU A 51 -1.29 -9.95 12.64
N ARG A 52 -0.47 -11.00 12.59
CA ARG A 52 0.41 -11.30 11.45
C ARG A 52 -0.37 -11.73 10.20
N SER A 53 -1.38 -12.58 10.36
CA SER A 53 -2.26 -12.98 9.25
C SER A 53 -3.17 -11.84 8.82
N ALA A 54 -3.57 -10.98 9.76
CA ALA A 54 -4.41 -9.81 9.51
C ALA A 54 -3.67 -8.76 8.67
N VAL A 55 -2.38 -8.53 8.94
CA VAL A 55 -1.54 -7.65 8.12
C VAL A 55 -1.36 -8.19 6.70
N GLU A 56 -1.07 -9.49 6.52
CA GLU A 56 -0.86 -10.08 5.18
C GLU A 56 -2.14 -10.00 4.31
N SER A 57 -3.25 -10.46 4.86
CA SER A 57 -4.54 -10.53 4.15
C SER A 57 -5.26 -9.18 4.05
N GLY A 58 -5.04 -8.27 5.02
CA GLY A 58 -5.48 -6.89 4.98
C GLY A 58 -4.71 -6.09 3.92
N TRP A 59 -3.39 -6.24 3.86
CA TRP A 59 -2.54 -5.60 2.86
C TRP A 59 -2.92 -6.00 1.43
N LEU A 60 -3.12 -7.30 1.16
CA LEU A 60 -3.44 -7.79 -0.18
C LEU A 60 -4.74 -7.19 -0.74
N ARG A 61 -5.73 -6.93 0.11
CA ARG A 61 -7.00 -6.31 -0.29
C ARG A 61 -6.92 -4.79 -0.34
N ALA A 62 -6.36 -4.17 0.69
CA ALA A 62 -6.26 -2.71 0.79
C ALA A 62 -5.38 -2.11 -0.30
N ARG A 63 -4.28 -2.78 -0.68
CA ARG A 63 -3.36 -2.29 -1.73
C ARG A 63 -4.06 -2.06 -3.07
N HIS A 64 -5.03 -2.90 -3.43
CA HIS A 64 -5.72 -2.77 -4.72
C HIS A 64 -6.56 -1.49 -4.72
N THR A 65 -7.31 -1.25 -3.64
CA THR A 65 -8.10 -0.04 -3.47
C THR A 65 -7.23 1.22 -3.47
N ILE A 66 -6.12 1.21 -2.73
CA ILE A 66 -5.20 2.36 -2.65
C ILE A 66 -4.60 2.68 -4.02
N ILE A 67 -4.09 1.66 -4.74
CA ILE A 67 -3.52 1.86 -6.09
C ILE A 67 -4.56 2.43 -7.06
N VAL A 68 -5.80 1.96 -6.99
CA VAL A 68 -6.88 2.48 -7.85
C VAL A 68 -7.20 3.94 -7.50
N ALA A 69 -7.28 4.28 -6.22
CA ALA A 69 -7.52 5.65 -5.77
C ALA A 69 -6.40 6.62 -6.19
N ASP A 70 -5.14 6.22 -6.02
CA ASP A 70 -3.98 7.02 -6.43
C ASP A 70 -3.91 7.17 -7.95
N LEU A 71 -4.28 6.14 -8.72
CA LEU A 71 -4.33 6.22 -10.18
C LEU A 71 -5.38 7.24 -10.67
N VAL A 72 -6.56 7.28 -10.03
CA VAL A 72 -7.59 8.29 -10.34
C VAL A 72 -7.05 9.69 -10.07
N SER A 73 -6.37 9.89 -8.94
CA SER A 73 -5.70 11.16 -8.61
C SER A 73 -4.64 11.55 -9.64
N LEU A 74 -3.87 10.57 -10.13
CA LEU A 74 -2.85 10.81 -11.16
C LEU A 74 -3.47 11.27 -12.49
N ILE A 75 -4.53 10.60 -12.94
CA ILE A 75 -5.25 10.98 -14.16
C ILE A 75 -5.84 12.39 -14.00
N ALA A 76 -6.42 12.69 -12.84
CA ALA A 76 -6.93 14.03 -12.55
C ALA A 76 -5.83 15.09 -12.63
N ALA A 77 -4.64 14.82 -12.06
CA ALA A 77 -3.50 15.73 -12.13
C ALA A 77 -3.02 15.95 -13.58
N VAL A 78 -2.99 14.89 -14.40
CA VAL A 78 -2.63 14.98 -15.84
C VAL A 78 -3.63 15.84 -16.60
N LEU A 79 -4.92 15.57 -16.45
CA LEU A 79 -5.98 16.36 -17.08
C LEU A 79 -5.87 17.82 -16.65
N LEU A 80 -5.74 18.06 -15.34
CA LEU A 80 -5.64 19.40 -14.80
C LEU A 80 -4.38 20.12 -15.30
N TYR A 81 -3.26 19.43 -15.51
CA TYR A 81 -2.05 20.04 -16.09
C TYR A 81 -2.26 20.51 -17.53
N PHE A 82 -2.92 19.70 -18.36
CA PHE A 82 -3.19 20.05 -19.77
C PHE A 82 -4.25 21.14 -19.93
N PHE A 83 -5.32 21.08 -19.12
CA PHE A 83 -6.44 22.02 -19.22
C PHE A 83 -6.26 23.30 -18.40
N ALA A 84 -5.42 23.30 -17.36
CA ALA A 84 -5.21 24.50 -16.54
C ALA A 84 -4.38 25.57 -17.24
N VAL A 85 -4.60 26.82 -16.85
CA VAL A 85 -3.83 28.00 -17.29
C VAL A 85 -3.36 28.77 -16.05
N GLY A 86 -2.19 29.42 -16.15
CA GLY A 86 -1.65 30.26 -15.07
C GLY A 86 -1.18 29.45 -13.86
N GLY A 87 -1.43 29.96 -12.65
CA GLY A 87 -0.93 29.38 -11.39
C GLY A 87 -1.43 27.96 -11.11
N VAL A 88 -2.59 27.58 -11.63
CA VAL A 88 -3.21 26.25 -11.42
C VAL A 88 -2.38 25.11 -12.05
N ARG A 89 -1.55 25.40 -13.07
CA ARG A 89 -0.58 24.41 -13.60
C ARG A 89 0.45 23.98 -12.57
N GLY A 90 0.86 24.90 -11.69
CA GLY A 90 1.79 24.60 -10.60
C GLY A 90 1.17 23.65 -9.57
N PHE A 91 -0.12 23.81 -9.29
CA PHE A 91 -0.88 22.88 -8.44
C PHE A 91 -0.96 21.48 -9.06
N ALA A 92 -1.33 21.39 -10.34
CA ALA A 92 -1.41 20.14 -11.08
C ALA A 92 -0.09 19.37 -11.07
N PHE A 93 1.02 20.10 -11.29
CA PHE A 93 2.34 19.51 -11.33
C PHE A 93 2.76 18.95 -9.97
N THR A 94 2.56 19.69 -8.87
CA THR A 94 2.90 19.17 -7.53
C THR A 94 2.07 17.95 -7.17
N LEU A 95 0.75 17.98 -7.45
CA LEU A 95 -0.10 16.80 -7.24
C LEU A 95 0.36 15.61 -8.08
N GLY A 96 0.56 15.80 -9.38
CA GLY A 96 1.02 14.73 -10.26
C GLY A 96 2.36 14.14 -9.82
N LEU A 97 3.32 15.01 -9.47
CA LEU A 97 4.64 14.58 -9.01
C LEU A 97 4.56 13.78 -7.71
N THR A 98 3.78 14.25 -6.73
CA THR A 98 3.61 13.54 -5.44
C THR A 98 2.91 12.21 -5.61
N THR A 99 1.86 12.13 -6.44
CA THR A 99 1.19 10.86 -6.75
C THR A 99 2.11 9.88 -7.48
N VAL A 100 2.97 10.33 -8.41
CA VAL A 100 3.97 9.46 -9.04
C VAL A 100 4.96 8.93 -8.01
N VAL A 101 5.44 9.78 -7.10
CA VAL A 101 6.32 9.35 -6.01
C VAL A 101 5.62 8.33 -5.12
N ASP A 102 4.36 8.55 -4.74
CA ASP A 102 3.58 7.60 -3.94
C ASP A 102 3.41 6.26 -4.65
N LEU A 103 3.07 6.25 -5.95
CA LEU A 103 3.00 5.02 -6.73
C LEU A 103 4.35 4.30 -6.79
N VAL A 104 5.46 5.02 -7.00
CA VAL A 104 6.81 4.45 -6.99
C VAL A 104 7.12 3.87 -5.61
N VAL A 105 6.83 4.57 -4.53
CA VAL A 105 6.99 4.06 -3.16
C VAL A 105 6.15 2.81 -2.98
N VAL A 106 4.90 2.79 -3.40
CA VAL A 106 4.06 1.58 -3.33
C VAL A 106 4.67 0.44 -4.12
N PHE A 107 5.12 0.63 -5.37
CA PHE A 107 5.74 -0.44 -6.15
C PHE A 107 7.06 -0.94 -5.56
N PHE A 108 7.94 -0.02 -5.15
CA PHE A 108 9.26 -0.33 -4.58
C PHE A 108 9.19 -0.85 -3.14
N PHE A 109 8.15 -0.52 -2.38
CA PHE A 109 7.96 -1.02 -1.01
C PHE A 109 7.13 -2.30 -1.01
N THR A 110 6.21 -2.50 -1.97
CA THR A 110 5.38 -3.70 -2.05
C THR A 110 6.20 -4.97 -2.36
N LYS A 111 7.19 -4.91 -3.26
CA LYS A 111 8.09 -6.05 -3.53
C LYS A 111 8.90 -6.49 -2.30
N PRO A 112 9.60 -5.62 -1.55
CA PRO A 112 10.32 -5.99 -0.35
C PRO A 112 9.38 -6.34 0.81
N LEU A 113 8.19 -5.74 0.96
CA LEU A 113 7.22 -6.18 1.98
C LEU A 113 6.76 -7.62 1.72
N VAL A 114 6.40 -7.95 0.47
CA VAL A 114 6.03 -9.31 0.06
C VAL A 114 7.22 -10.27 0.16
N THR A 115 8.44 -9.82 -0.16
CA THR A 115 9.65 -10.66 -0.07
C THR A 115 10.09 -10.87 1.38
N ILE A 116 9.95 -9.89 2.27
CA ILE A 116 10.27 -9.98 3.71
C ILE A 116 9.23 -10.83 4.45
N MET A 117 7.94 -10.70 4.12
CA MET A 117 6.91 -11.61 4.63
C MET A 117 7.15 -13.05 4.13
N ALA A 118 7.52 -13.23 2.85
CA ALA A 118 7.84 -14.54 2.28
C ALA A 118 9.18 -15.13 2.78
N SER A 119 10.18 -14.31 3.14
CA SER A 119 11.51 -14.76 3.54
C SER A 119 11.66 -14.95 5.06
N GLN A 120 10.66 -14.60 5.86
CA GLN A 120 10.66 -14.92 7.28
C GLN A 120 10.45 -16.44 7.46
N LYS A 121 11.57 -17.18 7.65
CA LYS A 121 11.64 -18.61 8.00
C LYS A 121 10.72 -19.05 9.15
N PHE A 122 10.16 -18.12 9.91
CA PHE A 122 9.15 -18.33 10.94
C PHE A 122 7.77 -18.77 10.40
N PHE A 123 7.43 -18.48 9.13
CA PHE A 123 6.21 -19.01 8.47
C PHE A 123 6.40 -20.38 7.82
N ASN A 124 7.64 -20.78 7.53
CA ASN A 124 7.95 -22.02 6.81
C ASN A 124 8.45 -23.16 7.73
N SER A 125 8.68 -22.92 9.03
CA SER A 125 9.28 -23.93 9.92
C SER A 125 8.34 -24.69 10.86
N GLY A 126 7.01 -24.52 10.74
CA GLY A 126 6.06 -25.36 11.47
C GLY A 126 6.25 -25.37 13.00
N SER A 127 6.76 -24.30 13.60
CA SER A 127 6.92 -24.20 15.05
C SER A 127 5.62 -23.76 15.73
N ALA A 128 5.32 -24.34 16.90
CA ALA A 128 4.08 -24.21 17.65
C ALA A 128 3.69 -22.77 18.05
N ILE A 129 4.63 -21.80 17.96
CA ILE A 129 4.39 -20.38 18.25
C ILE A 129 3.93 -19.60 17.00
N SER A 130 4.03 -20.19 15.80
CA SER A 130 3.60 -19.55 14.54
C SER A 130 2.09 -19.66 14.27
N GLY A 131 1.35 -20.46 15.05
CA GLY A 131 -0.11 -20.61 14.92
C GLY A 131 -0.60 -21.43 13.72
N PHE A 132 0.29 -21.82 12.79
CA PHE A 132 -0.02 -22.66 11.62
C PHE A 132 0.37 -24.13 11.85
N SER A 133 -0.03 -24.70 12.99
CA SER A 133 0.07 -26.15 13.18
C SER A 133 -1.03 -26.83 12.37
N GLN A 134 -0.70 -27.91 11.66
CA GLN A 134 -1.68 -28.74 10.93
C GLN A 134 -2.88 -29.19 11.80
N LYS A 135 -2.73 -29.14 13.13
CA LYS A 135 -3.79 -29.45 14.10
C LYS A 135 -4.83 -28.33 14.30
N SER A 136 -4.49 -27.05 14.10
CA SER A 136 -5.43 -25.92 14.22
C SER A 136 -6.12 -25.57 12.89
N LEU A 137 -5.55 -26.01 11.76
CA LEU A 137 -6.13 -25.82 10.42
C LEU A 137 -7.14 -26.91 9.99
N GLY A 138 -7.47 -27.87 10.87
CA GLY A 138 -8.56 -28.82 10.63
C GLY A 138 -8.40 -29.67 9.37
N ILE A 139 -7.17 -29.90 8.90
CA ILE A 139 -6.94 -30.81 7.79
C ILE A 139 -7.12 -32.24 8.31
N ALA A 140 -8.26 -32.84 7.98
CA ALA A 140 -8.55 -34.23 8.29
C ALA A 140 -7.39 -35.12 7.80
N PRO A 141 -6.93 -36.09 8.62
CA PRO A 141 -5.85 -36.97 8.23
C PRO A 141 -6.28 -37.67 6.94
N LYS A 142 -5.40 -37.68 5.92
CA LYS A 142 -5.56 -38.56 4.75
C LYS A 142 -5.81 -39.96 5.29
N THR A 143 -7.05 -40.42 5.17
CA THR A 143 -7.45 -41.78 5.48
C THR A 143 -6.62 -42.66 4.57
N SER A 144 -5.58 -43.28 5.13
CA SER A 144 -4.93 -44.42 4.50
C SER A 144 -6.02 -45.46 4.36
N THR A 145 -6.53 -45.57 3.15
CA THR A 145 -7.63 -46.44 2.77
C THR A 145 -7.15 -47.87 2.92
N ALA A 146 -7.89 -48.64 3.72
CA ALA A 146 -8.15 -50.07 3.57
C ALA A 146 -6.96 -51.00 3.23
N LYS A 147 -6.52 -51.76 4.25
CA LYS A 147 -6.56 -53.23 4.17
C LYS A 147 -6.94 -53.82 5.54
N VAL A 148 -8.18 -54.25 5.62
CA VAL A 148 -8.73 -55.18 6.62
C VAL A 148 -8.86 -56.53 5.92
N GLY A 149 -8.50 -57.61 6.62
CA GLY A 149 -8.65 -59.02 6.21
C GLY A 149 -7.47 -59.52 5.36
N GLU A 150 -6.74 -60.58 5.71
CA GLU A 150 -7.09 -61.81 6.44
C GLU A 150 -6.01 -62.22 7.45
#